data_AF-A0A957YWY0-F1
#
_entry.id   AF-A0A957YWY0-F1
#
_cell.length_a   1.000
_cell.length_b   1.000
_cell.length_c   1.000
_cell.angle_alpha   90.00
_cell.angle_beta   90.00
_cell.angle_gamma   90.00
#
_symmetry.space_group_name_H-M   'P 1'
#
loop_
_entity.id
_entity.type
_entity.pdbx_description
1 polymer ?
#
loop_
_entity_poly.entity_id
_entity_poly.type
_entity_poly.pdbx_seq_one_letter_code
_entity_poly.pdbx_strand_id
1 'polypeptide(L)'
;SLAGESGKPAEGAQQAAPAQNCVRLRPLTLRDLQTIARAAKENDTLVATLMVQQALVEPQLSVVQVTALHAGLVQYLLEQVNQISGIATTEDELTTAIAAPLAKASFILAREFGWTPQQVNELTLGQVLLHLQLLQNGHE
;
A
#
# COMPACT_ATOMS: atom_id res chain seq x y z
N SER A 1 1.25 29.61 -57.80
CA SER A 1 1.91 30.17 -56.60
C SER A 1 0.88 30.60 -55.60
N LEU A 2 0.83 29.91 -54.45
CA LEU A 2 0.75 30.45 -53.10
C LEU A 2 0.72 29.24 -52.16
N ALA A 3 1.89 28.94 -51.59
CA ALA A 3 2.06 28.21 -50.34
C ALA A 3 1.23 28.92 -49.24
N GLY A 4 0.66 28.30 -48.22
CA GLY A 4 1.04 27.08 -47.52
C GLY A 4 1.05 27.46 -46.05
N GLU A 5 0.19 26.87 -45.23
CA GLU A 5 0.28 26.93 -43.77
C GLU A 5 -0.31 25.64 -43.21
N SER A 6 0.57 24.68 -42.98
CA SER A 6 0.30 23.49 -42.19
C SER A 6 0.33 23.87 -40.71
N GLY A 7 -0.84 23.89 -40.08
CA GLY A 7 -0.96 23.92 -38.63
C GLY A 7 -0.47 22.58 -38.06
N LYS A 8 0.75 22.57 -37.53
CA LYS A 8 1.34 21.44 -36.79
C LYS A 8 0.85 21.52 -35.33
N PRO A 9 0.17 20.51 -34.76
CA PRO A 9 -0.13 20.54 -33.34
C PRO A 9 1.14 20.32 -32.51
N ALA A 10 1.19 21.04 -31.39
CA ALA A 10 2.34 21.23 -30.52
C ALA A 10 2.89 19.93 -29.93
N GLU A 11 4.12 19.59 -30.34
CA GLU A 11 5.02 18.73 -29.58
C GLU A 11 5.54 19.54 -28.38
N GLY A 12 4.82 19.41 -27.26
CA GLY A 12 5.17 20.02 -25.98
C GLY A 12 5.04 19.00 -24.86
N ALA A 13 5.62 17.81 -25.03
CA ALA A 13 5.85 16.90 -23.91
C ALA A 13 7.00 17.49 -23.09
N GLN A 14 6.66 18.41 -22.18
CA GLN A 14 7.57 18.96 -21.19
C GLN A 14 8.18 17.78 -20.42
N GLN A 15 9.42 17.43 -20.70
CA GLN A 15 10.19 16.49 -19.90
C GLN A 15 10.42 17.12 -18.53
N ALA A 16 9.55 16.76 -17.58
CA ALA A 16 9.79 17.04 -16.17
C ALA A 16 11.10 16.36 -15.78
N ALA A 17 12.09 17.14 -15.34
CA ALA A 17 13.32 16.60 -14.80
C ALA A 17 12.98 15.56 -13.71
N PRO A 18 13.63 14.39 -13.69
CA PRO A 18 13.31 13.36 -12.70
C PRO A 18 13.53 13.95 -11.31
N ALA A 19 12.45 14.00 -10.53
CA ALA A 19 12.55 14.40 -9.13
C ALA A 19 13.54 13.44 -8.45
N GLN A 20 14.56 14.00 -7.79
CA GLN A 20 15.76 13.29 -7.33
C GLN A 20 15.50 12.17 -6.30
N ASN A 21 14.24 11.92 -5.93
CA ASN A 21 13.81 10.92 -4.95
C ASN A 21 12.62 10.08 -5.45
N CYS A 22 12.44 9.93 -6.76
CA CYS A 22 11.37 9.13 -7.35
C CYS A 22 11.88 7.82 -7.95
N VAL A 23 11.08 6.77 -7.82
CA VAL A 23 11.29 5.50 -8.52
C VAL A 23 10.17 5.29 -9.54
N ARG A 24 10.48 4.65 -10.67
CA ARG A 24 9.46 4.18 -11.60
C ARG A 24 9.24 2.69 -11.39
N LEU A 25 8.01 2.33 -11.10
CA LEU A 25 7.58 0.94 -10.99
C LEU A 25 6.75 0.52 -12.20
N ARG A 26 6.76 -0.77 -12.50
CA ARG A 26 5.81 -1.42 -13.41
C ARG A 26 5.05 -2.52 -12.68
N PRO A 27 3.80 -2.82 -13.06
CA PRO A 27 3.11 -4.01 -12.61
C PRO A 27 3.89 -5.29 -12.96
N LEU A 28 3.81 -6.28 -12.07
CA LEU A 28 4.29 -7.64 -12.33
C LEU A 28 3.23 -8.41 -13.11
N THR A 29 3.71 -9.14 -14.11
CA THR A 29 2.88 -10.09 -14.87
C THR A 29 2.83 -11.44 -14.14
N LEU A 30 1.84 -12.27 -14.48
CA LEU A 30 1.80 -13.66 -13.98
C LEU A 30 3.09 -14.43 -14.29
N ARG A 31 3.71 -14.16 -15.46
CA ARG A 31 4.98 -14.76 -15.86
C ARG A 31 6.13 -14.34 -14.95
N ASP A 32 6.17 -13.06 -14.57
CA ASP A 32 7.17 -12.56 -13.62
C ASP A 32 7.05 -13.33 -12.29
N LEU A 33 5.84 -13.42 -11.73
CA LEU A 33 5.57 -14.10 -10.47
C LEU A 33 5.97 -15.59 -10.49
N GLN A 34 5.62 -16.31 -11.55
CA GLN A 34 6.00 -17.72 -11.71
C GLN A 34 7.52 -17.90 -11.78
N THR A 35 8.22 -16.98 -12.46
CA THR A 35 9.67 -17.01 -12.59
C THR A 35 10.34 -16.74 -11.24
N ILE A 36 9.84 -15.75 -10.51
CA ILE A 36 10.30 -15.37 -9.18
C ILE A 36 10.10 -16.54 -8.19
N ALA A 37 8.91 -17.13 -8.15
CA ALA A 37 8.60 -18.25 -7.25
C ALA A 37 9.56 -19.44 -7.47
N ARG A 38 9.86 -19.77 -8.73
CA ARG A 38 10.84 -20.83 -9.06
C ARG A 38 12.27 -20.45 -8.65
N ALA A 39 12.67 -19.21 -8.90
CA ALA A 39 14.01 -18.74 -8.58
C ALA A 39 14.26 -18.69 -7.06
N ALA A 40 13.23 -18.31 -6.30
CA ALA A 40 13.33 -18.11 -4.86
C ALA A 40 13.33 -19.42 -4.05
N LYS A 41 12.92 -20.55 -4.63
CA LYS A 41 12.85 -21.87 -3.95
C LYS A 41 12.18 -21.78 -2.56
N GLU A 42 11.00 -21.16 -2.49
CA GLU A 42 10.21 -21.02 -1.25
C GLU A 42 10.84 -20.13 -0.18
N ASN A 43 11.88 -19.34 -0.51
CA ASN A 43 12.40 -18.32 0.41
C ASN A 43 11.60 -17.00 0.25
N ASP A 44 10.72 -16.72 1.20
CA ASP A 44 9.84 -15.53 1.17
C ASP A 44 10.60 -14.20 1.09
N THR A 45 11.75 -14.10 1.77
CA THR A 45 12.59 -12.89 1.73
C THR A 45 13.17 -12.68 0.34
N LEU A 46 13.58 -13.77 -0.32
CA LEU A 46 14.09 -13.74 -1.68
C LEU A 46 12.96 -13.47 -2.69
N VAL A 47 11.76 -14.00 -2.48
CA VAL A 47 10.57 -13.66 -3.28
C VAL A 47 10.33 -12.15 -3.24
N ALA A 48 10.22 -11.56 -2.04
CA ALA A 48 10.01 -10.13 -1.87
C ALA A 48 11.09 -9.28 -2.56
N THR A 49 12.36 -9.65 -2.39
CA THR A 49 13.50 -8.96 -3.00
C THR A 49 13.43 -9.02 -4.54
N LEU A 50 13.12 -10.18 -5.10
CA LEU A 50 13.02 -10.38 -6.55
C LEU A 50 11.78 -9.68 -7.14
N MET A 51 10.67 -9.61 -6.41
CA MET A 51 9.49 -8.84 -6.81
C MET A 51 9.80 -7.35 -6.93
N VAL A 52 10.43 -6.78 -5.91
CA VAL A 52 10.85 -5.37 -5.93
C VAL A 52 11.84 -5.12 -7.06
N GLN A 53 12.86 -5.98 -7.21
CA GLN A 53 13.85 -5.85 -8.27
C GLN A 53 13.24 -5.91 -9.68
N GLN A 54 12.31 -6.85 -9.91
CA GLN A 54 11.69 -7.07 -11.22
C GLN A 54 10.69 -5.96 -11.60
N ALA A 55 10.04 -5.35 -10.61
CA ALA A 55 9.07 -4.27 -10.79
C ALA A 55 9.72 -2.89 -10.90
N LEU A 56 10.91 -2.69 -10.35
CA LEU A 56 11.58 -1.40 -10.29
C LEU A 56 12.34 -1.12 -11.61
N VAL A 57 11.78 -0.22 -12.41
CA VAL A 57 12.27 0.08 -13.77
C VAL A 57 13.38 1.12 -13.72
N GLU A 58 13.23 2.15 -12.88
CA GLU A 58 14.22 3.19 -12.65
C GLU A 58 14.26 3.58 -11.17
N PRO A 59 15.45 3.69 -10.55
CA PRO A 59 16.77 3.34 -11.09
C PRO A 59 16.95 1.82 -11.22
N GLN A 60 17.61 1.31 -12.26
CA GLN A 60 17.81 -0.15 -12.35
C GLN A 60 18.70 -0.66 -11.21
N LEU A 61 18.16 -1.50 -10.35
CA LEU A 61 18.87 -2.10 -9.21
C LEU A 61 19.11 -3.58 -9.44
N SER A 62 20.28 -4.05 -9.01
CA SER A 62 20.58 -5.47 -8.85
C SER A 62 19.95 -6.01 -7.56
N VAL A 63 19.80 -7.33 -7.47
CA VAL A 63 19.29 -8.02 -6.26
C VAL A 63 20.10 -7.62 -5.01
N VAL A 64 21.43 -7.57 -5.12
CA VAL A 64 22.31 -7.18 -4.01
C VAL A 64 22.04 -5.74 -3.56
N GLN A 65 21.80 -4.83 -4.49
CA GLN A 65 21.48 -3.44 -4.17
C GLN A 65 20.11 -3.32 -3.50
N VAL A 66 19.11 -4.11 -3.91
CA VAL A 66 17.80 -4.16 -3.25
C VAL A 66 17.94 -4.68 -1.82
N THR A 67 18.74 -5.73 -1.59
CA THR A 67 18.98 -6.25 -0.22
C THR A 67 19.75 -5.27 0.67
N ALA A 68 20.47 -4.31 0.08
CA ALA A 68 21.18 -3.27 0.83
C ALA A 68 20.29 -2.07 1.18
N LEU A 69 19.05 -2.01 0.67
CA LEU A 69 18.08 -0.98 1.05
C LEU A 69 17.61 -1.19 2.49
N HIS A 70 17.16 -0.11 3.11
CA HIS A 70 16.51 -0.17 4.43
C HIS A 70 15.30 -1.10 4.37
N ALA A 71 15.14 -1.97 5.37
CA ALA A 71 14.05 -2.95 5.41
C ALA A 71 12.67 -2.30 5.23
N GLY A 72 12.42 -1.15 5.87
CA GLY A 72 11.17 -0.41 5.72
C GLY A 72 10.92 0.12 4.30
N LEU A 73 11.99 0.46 3.56
CA LEU A 73 11.86 0.89 2.16
C LEU A 73 11.53 -0.31 1.26
N VAL A 74 12.16 -1.46 1.46
CA VAL A 74 11.83 -2.67 0.70
C VAL A 74 10.39 -3.08 0.96
N GLN A 75 9.95 -3.04 2.22
CA GLN A 75 8.56 -3.31 2.60
C GLN A 75 7.58 -2.35 1.91
N TYR A 76 7.86 -1.06 1.96
CA TYR A 76 7.04 -0.04 1.29
C TYR A 76 6.97 -0.28 -0.23
N LEU A 77 8.11 -0.52 -0.88
CA LEU A 77 8.15 -0.78 -2.31
C LEU A 77 7.39 -2.06 -2.68
N LEU A 78 7.52 -3.13 -1.88
CA LEU A 78 6.77 -4.37 -2.08
C LEU A 78 5.26 -4.13 -2.02
N GLU A 79 4.79 -3.34 -1.06
CA GLU A 79 3.37 -2.96 -0.96
C GLU A 79 2.92 -2.19 -2.21
N GLN A 80 3.69 -1.21 -2.66
CA GLN A 80 3.38 -0.49 -3.91
C GLN A 80 3.37 -1.43 -5.13
N VAL A 81 4.29 -2.39 -5.21
CA VAL A 81 4.33 -3.41 -6.26
C VAL A 81 3.08 -4.29 -6.22
N ASN A 82 2.66 -4.75 -5.04
CA ASN A 82 1.45 -5.57 -4.89
C ASN A 82 0.20 -4.79 -5.31
N GLN A 83 0.11 -3.51 -4.92
CA GLN A 83 -0.99 -2.62 -5.29
C GLN A 83 -1.10 -2.45 -6.81
N ILE A 84 -0.03 -2.01 -7.48
CA ILE A 84 -0.06 -1.76 -8.93
C ILE A 84 -0.20 -3.04 -9.75
N SER A 85 0.16 -4.19 -9.18
CA SER A 85 0.03 -5.51 -9.83
C SER A 85 -1.33 -6.17 -9.56
N GLY A 86 -2.17 -5.59 -8.69
CA GLY A 86 -3.45 -6.18 -8.30
C GLY A 86 -3.31 -7.48 -7.50
N ILE A 87 -2.20 -7.64 -6.78
CA ILE A 87 -1.88 -8.81 -5.93
C ILE A 87 -2.15 -8.48 -4.45
N ALA A 88 -2.46 -7.23 -4.12
CA ALA A 88 -2.85 -6.86 -2.77
C ALA A 88 -4.05 -7.73 -2.33
N THR A 89 -3.84 -8.52 -1.28
CA THR A 89 -4.89 -9.35 -0.69
C THR A 89 -5.90 -8.41 -0.06
N THR A 90 -7.03 -8.22 -0.74
CA THR A 90 -8.15 -7.38 -0.30
C THR A 90 -8.61 -7.70 1.12
N GLU A 91 -8.43 -8.93 1.58
CA GLU A 91 -8.81 -9.40 2.90
C GLU A 91 -7.90 -8.86 4.02
N ASP A 92 -6.58 -8.74 3.80
CA ASP A 92 -5.66 -8.17 4.79
C ASP A 92 -5.84 -6.65 4.90
N GLU A 93 -6.09 -5.99 3.77
CA GLU A 93 -6.41 -4.57 3.72
C GLU A 93 -7.75 -4.27 4.37
N LEU A 94 -8.78 -5.07 4.08
CA LEU A 94 -10.10 -4.96 4.70
C LEU A 94 -10.02 -5.23 6.22
N THR A 95 -9.30 -6.27 6.62
CA THR A 95 -9.08 -6.59 8.04
C THR A 95 -8.39 -5.44 8.76
N THR A 96 -7.34 -4.88 8.16
CA THR A 96 -6.61 -3.72 8.73
C THR A 96 -7.49 -2.47 8.79
N ALA A 97 -8.25 -2.19 7.72
CA ALA A 97 -9.15 -1.05 7.63
C ALA A 97 -10.30 -1.12 8.65
N ILE A 98 -10.78 -2.31 9.00
CA ILE A 98 -11.82 -2.53 10.01
C ILE A 98 -11.24 -2.53 11.43
N ALA A 99 -10.06 -3.15 11.62
CA ALA A 99 -9.45 -3.31 12.95
C ALA A 99 -9.07 -1.98 13.59
N ALA A 100 -8.56 -1.02 12.82
CA ALA A 100 -8.10 0.26 13.36
C ALA A 100 -9.23 1.13 13.97
N PRO A 101 -10.38 1.35 13.28
CA PRO A 101 -11.54 2.02 13.87
C PRO A 101 -12.11 1.29 15.09
N LEU A 102 -12.18 -0.05 15.05
CA LEU A 102 -12.73 -0.84 16.15
C LEU A 102 -11.83 -0.77 17.40
N ALA A 103 -10.50 -0.88 17.22
CA ALA A 103 -9.54 -0.71 18.32
C ALA A 103 -9.63 0.69 18.94
N LYS A 104 -9.81 1.73 18.12
CA LYS A 104 -10.02 3.10 18.58
C LYS A 104 -11.33 3.24 19.36
N ALA A 105 -12.42 2.67 18.86
CA ALA A 105 -13.70 2.63 19.57
C ALA A 105 -13.56 1.94 20.93
N SER A 106 -12.87 0.80 20.97
CA SER A 106 -12.67 0.06 22.22
C SER A 106 -11.89 0.86 23.26
N PHE A 107 -10.87 1.60 22.82
CA PHE A 107 -10.10 2.49 23.70
C PHE A 107 -10.94 3.65 24.25
N ILE A 108 -11.75 4.30 23.40
CA ILE A 108 -12.63 5.40 23.81
C ILE A 108 -13.64 4.90 24.86
N LEU A 109 -14.29 3.76 24.61
CA LEU A 109 -15.26 3.19 25.54
C LEU A 109 -14.63 2.78 26.88
N ALA A 110 -13.46 2.14 26.86
CA ALA A 110 -12.73 1.78 28.07
C ALA A 110 -12.41 3.01 28.94
N ARG A 111 -11.98 4.11 28.30
CA ARG A 111 -11.64 5.36 28.99
C ARG A 111 -12.86 6.04 29.60
N GLU A 112 -13.93 6.21 28.82
CA GLU A 112 -15.09 7.00 29.27
C GLU A 112 -15.96 6.26 30.29
N PHE A 113 -16.06 4.93 30.18
CA PHE A 113 -16.89 4.12 31.07
C PHE A 113 -16.11 3.41 32.18
N GLY A 114 -14.78 3.57 32.25
CA GLY A 114 -13.91 2.89 33.20
C GLY A 114 -13.87 1.38 33.01
N TRP A 115 -14.20 0.89 31.82
CA TRP A 115 -14.23 -0.53 31.50
C TRP A 115 -12.84 -1.06 31.14
N THR A 116 -12.60 -2.32 31.46
CA THR A 116 -11.40 -3.04 31.04
C THR A 116 -11.49 -3.44 29.56
N PRO A 117 -10.37 -3.63 28.85
CA PRO A 117 -10.37 -4.10 27.46
C PRO A 117 -11.15 -5.41 27.26
N GLN A 118 -11.15 -6.28 28.28
CA GLN A 118 -11.89 -7.54 28.28
C GLN A 118 -13.41 -7.30 28.21
N GLN A 119 -13.92 -6.37 29.02
CA GLN A 119 -15.35 -6.02 29.06
C GLN A 119 -15.81 -5.38 27.75
N VAL A 120 -14.93 -4.62 27.08
CA VAL A 120 -15.26 -4.02 25.78
C VAL A 120 -15.29 -5.08 24.67
N ASN A 121 -14.44 -6.10 24.74
CA ASN A 121 -14.44 -7.22 23.78
C ASN A 121 -15.68 -8.13 23.90
N GLU A 122 -16.41 -8.08 25.02
CA GLU A 122 -17.67 -8.79 25.19
C GLU A 122 -18.86 -8.06 24.52
N LEU A 123 -18.67 -6.82 24.07
CA LEU A 123 -19.71 -6.05 23.40
C LEU A 123 -19.84 -6.46 21.95
N THR A 124 -21.09 -6.61 21.51
CA THR A 124 -21.42 -6.72 20.08
C THR A 124 -21.20 -5.39 19.38
N LEU A 125 -21.00 -5.41 18.07
CA LEU A 125 -20.86 -4.19 17.26
C LEU A 125 -22.05 -3.22 17.45
N GLY A 126 -23.27 -3.74 17.57
CA GLY A 126 -24.46 -2.92 17.84
C GLY A 126 -24.40 -2.20 19.20
N GLN A 127 -23.87 -2.86 20.22
CA GLN A 127 -23.67 -2.26 21.54
C GLN A 127 -22.53 -1.23 21.53
N VAL A 128 -21.43 -1.50 20.83
CA VAL A 128 -20.33 -0.53 20.63
C VAL A 128 -20.85 0.75 19.99
N LEU A 129 -21.63 0.64 18.90
CA LEU A 129 -22.21 1.80 18.21
C LEU A 129 -23.17 2.58 19.11
N LEU A 130 -24.03 1.89 19.87
CA LEU A 130 -24.96 2.54 20.80
C LEU A 130 -24.22 3.33 21.89
N HIS A 131 -23.16 2.76 22.48
CA HIS A 131 -22.38 3.46 23.50
C HIS A 131 -21.59 4.64 22.95
N LEU A 132 -21.05 4.54 21.73
CA LEU A 132 -20.41 5.68 21.06
C LEU A 132 -21.42 6.81 20.75
N GLN A 133 -22.65 6.46 20.38
CA GLN A 133 -23.71 7.43 20.13
C GLN A 133 -24.16 8.13 21.43
N LEU A 134 -24.22 7.41 22.55
CA LEU A 134 -24.46 8.02 23.87
C LEU A 134 -23.38 9.01 24.26
N LEU A 135 -22.11 8.72 23.98
CA LEU A 135 -21.01 9.67 24.18
C LEU A 135 -21.13 10.90 23.27
N GLN A 136 -21.55 10.74 22.01
CA GLN A 136 -21.78 11.89 21.13
C GLN A 136 -22.93 12.79 21.60
N ASN A 137 -24.01 12.19 22.11
CA ASN A 137 -25.19 12.93 22.56
C ASN A 137 -25.07 13.49 23.99
N GLY A 138 -24.09 13.03 24.79
CA GLY A 138 -23.84 13.52 26.15
C GLY A 138 -22.94 14.77 26.20
N HIS A 139 -22.43 15.24 25.07
CA HIS A 139 -21.60 16.44 24.91
C HIS A 139 -22.40 17.66 24.37
N GLU A 140 -23.72 17.67 24.55
CA GLU A 140 -24.59 18.85 24.35
C GLU A 140 -25.02 19.47 25.68
#